data_AF-A0A0G1JV21-F1
#
_entry.id   AF-A0A0G1JV21-F1
#
_cell.length_a   1.000
_cell.length_b   1.000
_cell.length_c   1.000
_cell.angle_alpha   90.00
_cell.angle_beta   90.00
_cell.angle_gamma   90.00
#
_symmetry.space_group_name_H-M   'P 1'
#
loop_
_entity.id
_entity.type
_entity.pdbx_description
1 polymer ?
#
loop_
_entity_poly.entity_id
_entity_poly.type
_entity_poly.pdbx_seq_one_letter_code
_entity_poly.pdbx_strand_id
1 'polypeptide(L)'
;MEKYGVSKAYIFLGFIPINTNLYRDLQNWGYTVVFKPTVPDGYGEIKGNCDAEMVLQTVSDMYEKFFNKAVLVTGDGDFACLVNFLKDRKRFEIVLSPNSQKASILLKKAAPENIVFLERFKNRLEYTKGDKGNHK
;
A
#
# COMPACT_ATOMS: atom_id res chain seq x y z
N MET A 1 -2.26 -9.88 7.20
CA MET A 1 -3.48 -10.19 6.42
C MET A 1 -4.65 -10.57 7.34
N GLU A 2 -4.43 -11.41 8.36
CA GLU A 2 -5.44 -11.91 9.30
C GLU A 2 -6.29 -10.82 9.97
N LYS A 3 -5.68 -9.78 10.55
CA LYS A 3 -6.40 -8.77 11.36
C LYS A 3 -7.57 -8.09 10.64
N TYR A 4 -7.45 -7.89 9.33
CA TYR A 4 -8.47 -7.23 8.52
C TYR A 4 -9.07 -8.17 7.46
N GLY A 5 -8.84 -9.49 7.57
CA GLY A 5 -9.35 -10.48 6.62
C GLY A 5 -8.92 -10.23 5.17
N VAL A 6 -7.71 -9.74 4.95
CA VAL A 6 -7.22 -9.41 3.61
C VAL A 6 -6.97 -10.69 2.81
N SER A 7 -7.72 -10.91 1.74
CA SER A 7 -7.59 -12.06 0.83
C SER A 7 -6.64 -11.79 -0.35
N LYS A 8 -6.49 -10.53 -0.75
CA LYS A 8 -5.58 -10.09 -1.83
C LYS A 8 -4.87 -8.82 -1.41
N ALA A 9 -3.56 -8.78 -1.58
CA ALA A 9 -2.73 -7.61 -1.28
C ALA A 9 -1.92 -7.23 -2.51
N TYR A 10 -1.97 -5.95 -2.87
CA TYR A 10 -1.16 -5.38 -3.93
C TYR A 10 -0.06 -4.52 -3.34
N ILE A 11 1.11 -4.51 -3.99
CA ILE A 11 2.16 -3.54 -3.74
C ILE A 11 2.57 -2.90 -5.07
N PHE A 12 2.48 -1.58 -5.13
CA PHE A 12 2.78 -0.80 -6.32
C PHE A 12 4.18 -0.23 -6.22
N LEU A 13 5.05 -0.54 -7.18
CA LEU A 13 6.46 -0.18 -7.15
C LEU A 13 6.97 0.23 -8.54
N GLY A 14 7.91 1.18 -8.58
CA GLY A 14 8.75 1.37 -9.76
C GLY A 14 9.68 0.17 -9.95
N PHE A 15 9.82 -0.31 -11.19
CA PHE A 15 10.74 -1.40 -11.49
C PHE A 15 12.19 -0.91 -11.50
N ILE A 16 13.02 -1.52 -10.65
CA ILE A 16 14.45 -1.28 -10.52
C ILE A 16 15.14 -2.65 -10.52
N PRO A 17 15.94 -3.00 -11.56
CA PRO A 17 16.51 -4.34 -11.71
C PRO A 17 17.29 -4.86 -10.49
N ILE A 18 18.04 -3.99 -9.80
CA ILE A 18 18.84 -4.38 -8.62
C ILE A 18 17.99 -4.88 -7.43
N ASN A 19 16.68 -4.59 -7.42
CA ASN A 19 15.76 -4.97 -6.34
C ASN A 19 15.06 -6.33 -6.56
N THR A 20 15.54 -7.16 -7.48
CA THR A 20 14.91 -8.46 -7.82
C THR A 20 14.67 -9.37 -6.60
N ASN A 21 15.60 -9.43 -5.65
CA ASN A 21 15.43 -10.22 -4.43
C ASN A 21 14.26 -9.71 -3.57
N LEU A 22 14.11 -8.39 -3.42
CA LEU A 22 13.00 -7.78 -2.70
C LEU A 22 11.66 -8.13 -3.36
N TYR A 23 11.58 -8.08 -4.68
CA TYR A 23 10.35 -8.41 -5.41
C TYR A 23 9.96 -9.88 -5.19
N ARG A 24 10.93 -10.79 -5.22
CA ARG A 24 10.71 -12.21 -4.92
C ARG A 24 10.20 -12.40 -3.49
N ASP A 25 10.82 -11.74 -2.52
CA ASP A 25 10.43 -11.86 -1.12
C ASP A 25 8.99 -11.34 -0.89
N LEU A 26 8.63 -10.21 -1.50
CA LEU A 26 7.26 -9.67 -1.47
C LEU A 26 6.24 -10.66 -2.05
N GLN A 27 6.54 -11.28 -3.19
CA GLN A 27 5.67 -12.29 -3.80
C GLN A 27 5.53 -13.52 -2.90
N ASN A 28 6.62 -14.00 -2.31
CA ASN A 28 6.61 -15.11 -1.36
C ASN A 28 5.78 -14.80 -0.10
N TRP A 29 5.73 -13.53 0.32
CA TRP A 29 4.86 -13.08 1.41
C TRP A 29 3.38 -12.86 0.99
N GLY A 30 3.04 -13.17 -0.27
CA GLY A 30 1.66 -13.15 -0.77
C GLY A 30 1.23 -11.82 -1.41
N TYR A 31 2.16 -10.90 -1.68
CA TYR A 31 1.82 -9.67 -2.41
C TYR A 31 1.79 -9.91 -3.92
N THR A 32 0.77 -9.36 -4.57
CA THR A 32 0.79 -9.12 -6.01
C THR A 32 1.57 -7.84 -6.29
N VAL A 33 2.77 -7.98 -6.85
CA VAL A 33 3.63 -6.84 -7.20
C VAL A 33 3.16 -6.25 -8.53
N VAL A 34 2.75 -4.98 -8.51
CA VAL A 34 2.34 -4.21 -9.69
C VAL A 34 3.44 -3.23 -10.03
N PHE A 35 4.11 -3.47 -11.15
CA PHE A 35 5.20 -2.62 -11.61
C PHE A 35 4.68 -1.50 -12.51
N LYS A 36 5.14 -0.28 -12.25
CA LYS A 36 5.03 0.81 -13.22
C LYS A 36 6.23 0.78 -14.17
N PRO A 37 6.04 0.98 -15.50
CA PRO A 37 7.12 1.26 -16.41
C PRO A 37 7.89 2.50 -15.93
N THR A 38 9.17 2.36 -15.65
CA THR A 38 10.03 3.45 -15.22
C THR A 38 10.56 4.17 -16.45
N VAL A 39 10.07 5.37 -16.72
CA VAL A 39 10.62 6.24 -17.78
C VAL A 39 11.66 7.15 -17.11
N PRO A 40 12.94 7.12 -17.54
CA PRO A 40 13.91 8.10 -17.09
C PRO A 40 13.41 9.48 -17.51
N ASP A 41 13.44 10.44 -16.61
CA ASP A 41 13.21 11.82 -17.03
C ASP A 41 14.39 12.34 -17.86
N GLY A 42 14.26 13.55 -18.41
CA GLY A 42 15.31 14.18 -19.22
C GLY A 42 16.64 14.40 -18.50
N TYR A 43 16.73 14.10 -17.21
CA TYR A 43 17.92 14.20 -16.36
C TYR A 43 18.41 12.84 -15.85
N GLY A 44 17.77 11.74 -16.25
CA GLY A 44 18.13 10.37 -15.85
C GLY A 44 17.52 9.90 -14.52
N GLU A 45 16.68 10.70 -13.87
CA GLU A 45 15.95 10.32 -12.66
C GLU A 45 14.76 9.42 -13.02
N ILE A 46 14.63 8.30 -12.30
CA ILE A 46 13.53 7.36 -12.53
C ILE A 46 12.26 7.90 -11.88
N LYS A 47 11.27 8.29 -12.69
CA LYS A 47 9.93 8.64 -12.19
C LYS A 47 9.15 7.38 -11.82
N GLY A 48 9.08 7.10 -10.53
CA GLY A 48 8.44 5.90 -9.96
C GLY A 48 7.12 6.13 -9.21
N ASN A 49 6.48 7.31 -9.34
CA ASN A 49 5.18 7.56 -8.71
C ASN A 49 4.14 6.55 -9.25
N CYS A 50 3.48 5.82 -8.35
CA CYS A 50 2.52 4.77 -8.67
C CYS A 50 1.10 5.09 -8.20
N ASP A 51 0.83 6.35 -7.85
CA ASP A 51 -0.41 6.79 -7.23
C ASP A 51 -1.59 6.61 -8.19
N ALA A 52 -1.40 6.98 -9.45
CA ALA A 52 -2.41 6.82 -10.51
C ALA A 52 -2.76 5.35 -10.73
N GLU A 53 -1.77 4.46 -10.79
CA GLU A 53 -1.97 3.02 -10.96
C GLU A 53 -2.68 2.41 -9.74
N MET A 54 -2.31 2.82 -8.53
CA MET A 54 -2.98 2.38 -7.31
C MET A 54 -4.44 2.84 -7.27
N VAL A 55 -4.72 4.10 -7.64
CA VAL A 55 -6.09 4.62 -7.74
C VAL A 55 -6.89 3.85 -8.79
N LEU A 56 -6.35 3.71 -10.01
CA LEU A 56 -7.02 3.03 -11.11
C LEU A 56 -7.32 1.56 -10.78
N GLN A 57 -6.35 0.83 -10.25
CA GLN A 57 -6.54 -0.57 -9.86
C GLN A 57 -7.62 -0.70 -8.77
N THR A 58 -7.58 0.16 -7.75
CA THR A 58 -8.56 0.13 -6.65
C THR A 58 -9.97 0.40 -7.17
N VAL A 59 -10.13 1.38 -8.05
CA VAL A 59 -11.42 1.73 -8.65
C VAL A 59 -11.92 0.62 -9.58
N SER A 60 -11.04 0.08 -10.43
CA SER A 60 -11.36 -1.03 -11.33
C SER A 60 -11.82 -2.26 -10.55
N ASP A 61 -11.03 -2.71 -9.57
CA ASP A 61 -11.33 -3.89 -8.76
C ASP A 61 -12.63 -3.73 -7.97
N MET A 62 -12.99 -2.50 -7.59
CA MET A 62 -14.27 -2.23 -6.94
C MET A 62 -15.45 -2.46 -7.92
N TYR A 63 -15.38 -1.89 -9.12
CA TYR A 63 -16.46 -2.00 -10.11
C TYR A 63 -16.59 -3.44 -10.63
N GLU A 64 -15.48 -4.16 -10.78
CA GLU A 64 -15.44 -5.60 -11.11
C GLU A 64 -15.80 -6.50 -9.92
N LYS A 65 -16.08 -5.92 -8.74
CA LYS A 65 -16.48 -6.61 -7.51
C LYS A 65 -15.46 -7.65 -7.02
N PHE A 66 -14.17 -7.40 -7.23
CA PHE A 66 -13.09 -8.25 -6.74
C PHE A 66 -12.83 -8.12 -5.24
N PHE A 67 -13.39 -7.10 -4.59
CA PHE A 67 -13.35 -6.97 -3.14
C PHE A 67 -14.63 -6.39 -2.55
N ASN A 68 -14.85 -6.66 -1.26
CA ASN A 68 -15.96 -6.10 -0.49
C ASN A 68 -15.61 -4.74 0.10
N LYS A 69 -14.46 -4.65 0.77
CA LYS A 69 -13.88 -3.39 1.25
C LYS A 69 -12.37 -3.35 1.02
N ALA A 70 -11.82 -2.14 0.95
CA ALA A 70 -10.40 -1.89 0.75
C ALA A 70 -9.71 -1.42 2.04
N VAL A 71 -8.51 -1.97 2.27
CA VAL A 71 -7.52 -1.49 3.24
C VAL A 71 -6.44 -0.76 2.46
N LEU A 72 -6.24 0.53 2.74
CA LEU A 72 -5.23 1.33 2.06
C LEU A 72 -3.99 1.48 2.94
N VAL A 73 -2.80 1.21 2.41
CA VAL A 73 -1.54 1.41 3.13
C VAL A 73 -0.82 2.61 2.56
N THR A 74 -0.95 3.78 3.20
CA THR A 74 -0.34 5.03 2.72
C THR A 74 -0.27 6.09 3.82
N GLY A 75 0.70 6.99 3.70
CA GLY A 75 0.76 8.23 4.49
C GLY A 75 0.47 9.50 3.67
N ASP A 76 0.27 9.36 2.35
CA ASP A 76 0.18 10.48 1.42
C ASP A 76 -1.22 11.11 1.40
N GLY A 77 -1.27 12.44 1.34
CA GLY A 77 -2.49 13.23 1.25
C GLY A 77 -3.22 13.06 -0.08
N ASP A 78 -2.52 12.71 -1.16
CA ASP A 78 -3.12 12.60 -2.50
C ASP A 78 -4.15 11.47 -2.57
N PHE A 79 -4.05 10.45 -1.71
CA PHE A 79 -5.05 9.38 -1.61
C PHE A 79 -6.30 9.75 -0.79
N ALA A 80 -6.38 10.95 -0.21
CA ALA A 80 -7.60 11.39 0.49
C ALA A 80 -8.83 11.37 -0.42
N CYS A 81 -8.65 11.67 -1.71
CA CYS A 81 -9.72 11.58 -2.69
C CYS A 81 -10.23 10.14 -2.85
N LEU A 82 -9.32 9.16 -2.90
CA LEU A 82 -9.65 7.74 -2.98
C LEU A 82 -10.37 7.27 -1.71
N VAL A 83 -9.89 7.67 -0.52
CA VAL A 83 -10.56 7.37 0.76
C VAL A 83 -12.02 7.84 0.74
N ASN A 84 -12.26 9.11 0.38
CA ASN A 84 -13.61 9.66 0.35
C ASN A 84 -14.48 8.94 -0.69
N PHE A 85 -13.96 8.71 -1.90
CA PHE A 85 -14.65 7.97 -2.96
C PHE A 85 -15.09 6.56 -2.52
N LEU A 86 -14.23 5.83 -1.79
CA LEU A 86 -14.52 4.51 -1.25
C LEU A 86 -15.55 4.56 -0.11
N LYS A 87 -15.48 5.57 0.77
CA LYS A 87 -16.44 5.77 1.87
C LYS A 87 -17.85 5.99 1.33
N ASP A 88 -18.01 6.85 0.34
CA ASP A 88 -19.31 7.16 -0.28
C ASP A 88 -19.97 5.91 -0.87
N ARG A 89 -19.16 4.94 -1.32
CA ARG A 89 -19.62 3.66 -1.88
C ARG A 89 -19.73 2.54 -0.85
N LYS A 90 -19.45 2.82 0.43
CA LYS A 90 -19.38 1.84 1.52
C LYS A 90 -18.36 0.71 1.25
N ARG A 91 -17.26 1.05 0.56
CA ARG A 91 -16.17 0.15 0.15
C ARG A 91 -14.86 0.42 0.88
N PHE A 92 -14.84 1.36 1.82
CA PHE A 92 -13.67 1.68 2.63
C PHE A 92 -13.70 0.89 3.95
N GLU A 93 -12.57 0.28 4.33
CA GLU A 93 -12.39 -0.34 5.65
C GLU A 93 -11.50 0.52 6.54
N ILE A 94 -10.24 0.73 6.14
CA ILE A 94 -9.25 1.42 6.99
C ILE A 94 -8.05 1.94 6.18
N VAL A 95 -7.41 2.99 6.68
CA VAL A 95 -6.05 3.40 6.28
C VAL A 95 -5.04 2.87 7.30
N LEU A 96 -3.99 2.20 6.84
CA LEU A 96 -2.79 1.89 7.60
C LEU A 96 -1.69 2.86 7.17
N SER A 97 -1.29 3.76 8.05
CA SER A 97 -0.20 4.70 7.76
C SER A 97 1.07 4.30 8.50
N PRO A 98 2.27 4.32 7.88
CA PRO A 98 3.50 3.93 8.54
C PRO A 98 3.81 4.74 9.80
N ASN A 99 3.55 6.06 9.77
CA ASN A 99 4.01 6.99 10.80
C ASN A 99 3.01 8.14 10.98
N SER A 100 2.64 8.45 12.23
CA SER A 100 1.62 9.46 12.52
C SER A 100 2.07 10.89 12.24
N GLN A 101 3.36 11.18 12.39
CA GLN A 101 3.92 12.51 12.16
C GLN A 101 4.05 12.82 10.66
N LYS A 102 4.39 11.81 9.85
CA LYS A 102 4.53 11.95 8.39
C LYS A 102 3.20 11.83 7.63
N ALA A 103 2.17 11.26 8.24
CA ALA A 103 0.86 11.15 7.62
C ALA A 103 0.22 12.52 7.40
N SER A 104 -0.18 12.79 6.15
CA SER A 104 -0.79 14.06 5.75
C SER A 104 -2.04 14.38 6.58
N ILE A 105 -2.21 15.66 6.93
CA ILE A 105 -3.42 16.16 7.59
C ILE A 105 -4.66 15.89 6.73
N LEU A 106 -4.53 15.97 5.40
CA LEU A 106 -5.63 15.72 4.48
C LEU A 106 -6.10 14.26 4.56
N LEU A 107 -5.15 13.31 4.62
CA LEU A 107 -5.45 11.89 4.77
C LEU A 107 -6.12 11.60 6.12
N LYS A 108 -5.62 12.19 7.21
CA LYS A 108 -6.23 12.08 8.55
C LYS A 108 -7.65 12.61 8.58
N LYS A 109 -7.92 13.73 7.90
CA LYS A 109 -9.28 14.30 7.77
C LYS A 109 -10.21 13.43 6.94
N ALA A 110 -9.71 12.70 5.95
CA ALA A 110 -10.51 11.78 5.14
C ALA A 110 -10.90 10.50 5.93
N ALA A 111 -10.02 10.02 6.80
CA ALA A 111 -10.22 8.83 7.64
C ALA A 111 -10.07 9.09 9.15
N PRO A 112 -10.83 10.01 9.75
CA PRO A 112 -10.59 10.46 11.13
C PRO A 112 -10.75 9.34 12.18
N GLU A 113 -11.68 8.41 11.94
CA GLU A 113 -11.97 7.28 12.84
C GLU A 113 -11.40 5.94 12.35
N ASN A 114 -10.88 5.90 11.12
CA ASN A 114 -10.50 4.69 10.41
C ASN A 114 -9.06 4.78 9.88
N ILE A 115 -8.16 5.32 10.71
CA ILE A 115 -6.72 5.32 10.43
C ILE A 115 -5.96 4.68 11.59
N VAL A 116 -4.99 3.83 11.24
CA VAL A 116 -4.11 3.14 12.18
C VAL A 116 -2.67 3.42 11.81
N PHE A 117 -1.91 3.91 12.78
CA PHE A 117 -0.48 4.11 12.60
C PHE A 117 0.28 2.83 12.93
N LEU A 118 1.16 2.40 12.03
CA LEU A 118 1.91 1.14 12.16
C LEU A 118 3.13 1.28 13.08
N GLU A 119 3.63 2.49 13.30
CA GLU A 119 4.74 2.77 14.22
C GLU A 119 4.52 2.20 15.63
N ARG A 120 3.28 2.16 16.13
CA ARG A 120 2.96 1.55 17.43
C ARG A 120 3.16 0.04 17.48
N PHE A 121 3.29 -0.60 16.33
CA PHE A 121 3.56 -2.03 16.17
C PHE A 121 5.01 -2.29 15.73
N LYS A 122 5.89 -1.28 15.76
CA LYS A 122 7.29 -1.41 15.32
C LYS A 122 7.97 -2.65 15.90
N ASN A 123 7.88 -2.85 17.22
CA ASN A 123 8.52 -3.99 17.90
C ASN A 123 8.03 -5.38 17.42
N ARG A 124 6.90 -5.44 16.72
CA ARG A 124 6.33 -6.68 16.17
C ARG A 124 6.50 -6.82 14.66
N LEU A 125 6.76 -5.72 13.95
CA LEU A 125 6.76 -5.66 12.49
C LEU A 125 8.14 -5.31 11.92
N GLU A 126 9.05 -4.78 12.75
CA GLU A 126 10.39 -4.40 12.32
C GLU A 126 11.17 -5.62 11.85
N TYR A 127 11.76 -5.50 10.66
CA TYR A 127 12.67 -6.50 10.15
C TYR A 127 14.00 -6.39 10.90
N THR A 128 14.35 -7.40 11.68
CA THR A 128 15.67 -7.55 12.28
C THR A 128 16.49 -8.53 11.46
N LYS A 129 17.72 -8.14 11.07
CA LYS A 129 18.69 -9.06 10.44
C LYS A 129 19.14 -10.09 11.49
N GLY A 130 18.33 -11.10 11.74
CA GLY A 130 18.57 -12.14 12.73
C GLY A 130 17.77 -13.43 12.47
N ASP A 131 16.54 -13.33 11.95
CA ASP A 131 15.72 -14.50 11.68
C ASP A 131 15.87 -15.00 10.24
N LYS A 132 16.88 -15.86 10.02
CA LYS A 132 16.70 -16.97 9.08
C LYS A 132 15.76 -17.97 9.75
N GLY A 133 14.48 -17.64 9.80
CA GLY A 133 13.45 -18.49 10.37
C GLY A 133 13.26 -19.74 9.51
N ASN A 134 13.69 -20.89 10.04
CA ASN A 134 13.27 -22.23 9.62
C ASN A 134 11.77 -22.22 9.31
N HIS A 135 11.41 -22.30 8.04
CA HIS A 135 10.08 -22.74 7.65
C HIS A 135 10.11 -24.27 7.61
N LYS A 136 9.61 -24.89 8.67
CA LYS A 136 9.07 -26.26 8.66
C LYS A 136 7.55 -26.17 8.72
#